data_AF-A0A7X6P143-F1
#
_entry.id   AF-A0A7X6P143-F1
#
_cell.length_a   1.000
_cell.length_b   1.000
_cell.length_c   1.000
_cell.angle_alpha   90.00
_cell.angle_beta   90.00
_cell.angle_gamma   90.00
#
_symmetry.space_group_name_H-M   'P 1'
#
loop_
_entity.id
_entity.type
_entity.pdbx_description
1 polymer ?
#
loop_
_entity_poly.entity_id
_entity_poly.type
_entity_poly.pdbx_seq_one_letter_code
_entity_poly.pdbx_strand_id
1 'polypeptide(L)'
;MKRFAAVVASLAIISLSIWFTASRDTAQERGEDGGSGDAGFVLACSADLQALCEDLATLADGLSVTVVAPDATVASYLAGEGPDAWLTAAPWPGILQTRATVAGTPRSLVGADDGLAQQTVDLVVTEGWRSALATRCGDPVDWVCLVDAVGRPAAELGAATNGVFKLGIAQPTGIDGVAALGAALHGWFTSPSVNLAAYDRLDFEDRFAVPLSTLRRNGGNDRDPFNLVVTRPGTYGATLTLGGQRRLTDLADLGRDDLTLRVLALQSTATARLVLVAPTEAARSEAFRRIGRDDIVERAAQHGWSAADDSPAGLPDPALLDLLITKWMDR
;
A
#
# COMPACT_ATOMS: atom_id res chain seq x y z
N MET A 1 0.84 -36.80 13.33
CA MET A 1 1.04 -35.40 13.77
C MET A 1 -0.06 -34.50 13.18
N LYS A 2 -1.31 -34.65 13.64
CA LYS A 2 -2.51 -33.98 13.08
C LYS A 2 -3.47 -33.46 14.17
N ARG A 3 -2.96 -33.16 15.37
CA ARG A 3 -3.81 -32.76 16.52
C ARG A 3 -3.45 -31.42 17.17
N PHE A 4 -2.56 -30.63 16.56
CA PHE A 4 -2.20 -29.28 17.06
C PHE A 4 -2.72 -28.12 16.20
N ALA A 5 -3.33 -28.39 15.04
CA ALA A 5 -3.86 -27.33 14.16
C ALA A 5 -5.20 -26.73 14.63
N ALA A 6 -5.90 -27.37 15.57
CA ALA A 6 -7.23 -26.94 16.01
C ALA A 6 -7.21 -25.97 17.21
N VAL A 7 -6.08 -25.80 17.89
CA VAL A 7 -6.00 -24.97 19.13
C VAL A 7 -5.54 -23.54 18.85
N VAL A 8 -4.88 -23.28 17.71
CA VAL A 8 -4.43 -21.92 17.35
C VAL A 8 -5.56 -21.08 16.72
N ALA A 9 -6.53 -21.70 16.04
CA ALA A 9 -7.69 -21.01 15.48
C ALA A 9 -8.66 -20.46 16.56
N SER A 10 -8.64 -21.04 17.77
CA SER A 10 -9.54 -20.62 18.85
C SER A 10 -9.08 -19.36 19.59
N LEU A 11 -7.78 -19.05 19.56
CA LEU A 11 -7.24 -17.85 20.25
C LEU A 11 -7.39 -16.57 19.43
N ALA A 12 -7.49 -16.65 18.10
CA ALA A 12 -7.73 -15.49 17.24
C ALA A 12 -9.17 -14.93 17.39
N ILE A 13 -10.16 -15.79 17.61
CA ILE A 13 -11.57 -15.38 17.80
C ILE A 13 -11.79 -14.77 19.20
N ILE A 14 -11.04 -15.22 20.21
CA ILE A 14 -11.11 -14.67 21.57
C ILE A 14 -10.42 -13.29 21.65
N SER A 15 -9.38 -13.06 20.84
CA SER A 15 -8.69 -11.76 20.80
C SER A 15 -9.54 -10.66 20.14
N LEU A 16 -10.37 -11.02 19.15
CA LEU A 16 -11.30 -10.10 18.48
C LEU A 16 -12.52 -9.73 19.35
N SER A 17 -12.89 -10.55 20.34
CA SER A 17 -14.04 -10.29 21.21
C SER A 17 -13.70 -9.42 22.43
N ILE A 18 -12.44 -9.40 22.87
CA ILE A 18 -11.99 -8.55 23.99
C ILE A 18 -11.82 -7.09 23.54
N TRP A 19 -11.43 -6.84 22.29
CA TRP A 19 -11.29 -5.47 21.79
C TRP A 19 -12.63 -4.79 21.51
N PHE A 20 -13.67 -5.54 21.15
CA PHE A 20 -15.03 -5.03 20.96
C PHE A 20 -15.81 -4.75 22.26
N THR A 21 -15.32 -5.23 23.41
CA THR A 21 -15.98 -5.01 24.72
C THR A 21 -15.29 -3.94 25.57
N ALA A 22 -13.99 -3.71 25.39
CA ALA A 22 -13.25 -2.69 26.15
C ALA A 22 -13.60 -1.22 25.79
N SER A 23 -14.35 -0.97 24.71
CA SER A 23 -14.85 0.37 24.34
C SER A 23 -16.29 0.65 24.81
N ARG A 24 -16.93 -0.26 25.56
CA ARG A 24 -18.32 -0.11 26.03
C ARG A 24 -18.51 0.00 27.55
N ASP A 25 -17.48 -0.23 28.37
CA ASP A 25 -17.61 -0.25 29.84
C ASP A 25 -17.25 1.08 30.52
N THR A 26 -17.91 2.17 30.13
CA THR A 26 -18.13 3.33 31.02
C THR A 26 -19.56 3.85 30.87
N ALA A 27 -20.56 2.99 31.11
CA ALA A 27 -21.91 3.42 31.40
C ALA A 27 -22.69 2.27 32.06
N GLN A 28 -22.50 2.08 33.37
CA GLN A 28 -23.42 1.28 34.17
C GLN A 28 -24.28 2.20 35.02
N GLU A 29 -25.43 2.63 34.49
CA GLU A 29 -26.67 2.76 35.27
C GLU A 29 -27.89 2.33 34.43
N ARG A 30 -28.69 1.47 35.06
CA ARG A 30 -29.95 0.83 34.68
C ARG A 30 -30.87 1.55 33.68
N GLY A 31 -31.41 0.76 32.75
CA GLY A 31 -32.67 1.02 32.07
C GLY A 31 -32.90 0.04 30.92
N GLU A 32 -33.74 -0.97 31.13
CA GLU A 32 -34.36 -1.75 30.05
C GLU A 32 -35.19 -0.80 29.19
N ASP A 33 -34.84 -0.66 27.90
CA ASP A 33 -35.78 -0.36 26.82
C ASP A 33 -35.12 -0.68 25.47
N GLY A 34 -35.86 -1.38 24.62
CA GLY A 34 -35.42 -1.81 23.29
C GLY A 34 -35.20 -0.62 22.36
N GLY A 35 -33.94 -0.19 22.24
CA GLY A 35 -33.50 0.75 21.22
C GLY A 35 -32.97 0.00 20.00
N SER A 36 -33.63 0.16 18.86
CA SER A 36 -33.01 -0.04 17.54
C SER A 36 -31.79 0.88 17.47
N GLY A 37 -30.62 0.36 17.83
CA GLY A 37 -29.37 1.11 17.78
C GLY A 37 -29.18 1.61 16.36
N ASP A 38 -29.10 2.93 16.21
CA ASP A 38 -28.78 3.60 14.96
C ASP A 38 -27.55 2.92 14.38
N ALA A 39 -27.72 2.13 13.31
CA ALA A 39 -26.63 1.42 12.68
C ALA A 39 -25.81 2.49 11.95
N GLY A 40 -24.87 3.10 12.68
CA GLY A 40 -24.08 4.23 12.22
C GLY A 40 -23.37 3.92 10.90
N PHE A 41 -23.14 4.96 10.11
CA PHE A 41 -22.47 4.85 8.81
C PHE A 41 -21.02 4.39 9.01
N VAL A 42 -20.64 3.26 8.40
CA VAL A 42 -19.33 2.65 8.55
C VAL A 42 -18.42 3.00 7.37
N LEU A 43 -17.36 3.74 7.66
CA LEU A 43 -16.26 3.98 6.73
C LEU A 43 -15.12 3.02 7.06
N ALA A 44 -14.75 2.13 6.13
CA ALA A 44 -13.45 1.48 6.23
C ALA A 44 -12.36 2.39 5.70
N CYS A 45 -11.22 2.34 6.35
CA CYS A 45 -10.02 3.03 5.97
C CYS A 45 -8.86 2.03 5.95
N SER A 46 -8.08 2.09 4.87
CA SER A 46 -6.87 1.29 4.77
C SER A 46 -5.89 1.65 5.89
N ALA A 47 -5.24 0.65 6.49
CA ALA A 47 -4.31 0.84 7.60
C ALA A 47 -3.18 1.85 7.31
N ASP A 48 -2.74 1.93 6.05
CA ASP A 48 -1.73 2.90 5.59
C ASP A 48 -2.22 4.37 5.64
N LEU A 49 -3.53 4.58 5.78
CA LEU A 49 -4.20 5.89 5.85
C LEU A 49 -4.72 6.20 7.26
N GLN A 50 -4.28 5.46 8.28
CA GLN A 50 -4.82 5.58 9.64
C GLN A 50 -4.86 7.04 10.14
N ALA A 51 -3.74 7.76 10.06
CA ALA A 51 -3.65 9.14 10.54
C ALA A 51 -4.62 10.09 9.80
N LEU A 52 -4.72 9.95 8.47
CA LEU A 52 -5.71 10.69 7.67
C LEU A 52 -7.13 10.40 8.13
N CYS A 53 -7.46 9.14 8.38
CA CYS A 53 -8.80 8.73 8.75
C CYS A 53 -9.18 9.07 10.19
N GLU A 54 -8.22 9.07 11.11
CA GLU A 54 -8.41 9.61 12.47
C GLU A 54 -8.75 11.09 12.42
N ASP A 55 -8.07 11.87 11.58
CA ASP A 55 -8.41 13.30 11.37
C ASP A 55 -9.80 13.48 10.76
N LEU A 56 -10.17 12.68 9.76
CA LEU A 56 -11.50 12.74 9.14
C LEU A 56 -12.62 12.33 10.12
N ALA A 57 -12.35 11.40 11.05
CA ALA A 57 -13.31 11.00 12.07
C ALA A 57 -13.69 12.16 13.00
N THR A 58 -12.83 13.19 13.13
CA THR A 58 -13.14 14.38 13.94
C THR A 58 -14.15 15.32 13.30
N LEU A 59 -14.43 15.17 12.00
CA LEU A 59 -15.28 16.09 11.24
C LEU A 59 -16.78 15.73 11.26
N ALA A 60 -17.12 14.47 11.58
CA ALA A 60 -18.47 13.96 11.39
C ALA A 60 -18.99 13.17 12.59
N ASP A 61 -20.00 13.72 13.27
CA ASP A 61 -20.73 13.00 14.31
C ASP A 61 -21.44 11.76 13.73
N GLY A 62 -21.31 10.62 14.43
CA GLY A 62 -21.94 9.37 14.02
C GLY A 62 -21.28 8.66 12.82
N LEU A 63 -20.08 9.09 12.41
CA LEU A 63 -19.22 8.34 11.49
C LEU A 63 -18.42 7.30 12.26
N SER A 64 -18.64 6.01 11.96
CA SER A 64 -17.82 4.93 12.52
C SER A 64 -16.68 4.62 11.56
N VAL A 65 -15.46 5.02 11.90
CA VAL A 65 -14.26 4.70 11.11
C VAL A 65 -13.64 3.38 11.59
N THR A 66 -13.41 2.47 10.66
CA THR A 66 -12.72 1.19 10.92
C THR A 66 -11.40 1.17 10.15
N VAL A 67 -10.28 1.01 10.86
CA VAL A 67 -8.95 0.97 10.25
C VAL A 67 -8.53 -0.49 10.10
N VAL A 68 -8.42 -0.95 8.85
CA VAL A 68 -8.14 -2.35 8.51
C VAL A 68 -7.24 -2.43 7.29
N ALA A 69 -6.55 -3.56 7.12
CA ALA A 69 -5.78 -3.79 5.92
C ALA A 69 -6.73 -3.87 4.69
N PRO A 70 -6.33 -3.31 3.54
CA PRO A 70 -7.12 -3.38 2.31
C PRO A 70 -7.59 -4.79 1.92
N ASP A 71 -6.73 -5.80 2.09
CA ASP A 71 -7.05 -7.20 1.78
C ASP A 71 -8.21 -7.76 2.63
N ALA A 72 -8.29 -7.35 3.90
CA ALA A 72 -9.38 -7.67 4.80
C ALA A 72 -10.68 -6.98 4.35
N THR A 73 -10.62 -5.71 3.93
CA THR A 73 -11.80 -5.02 3.37
C THR A 73 -12.30 -5.69 2.10
N VAL A 74 -11.39 -6.15 1.23
CA VAL A 74 -11.73 -6.96 0.06
C VAL A 74 -12.46 -8.23 0.49
N ALA A 75 -11.93 -8.96 1.47
CA ALA A 75 -12.56 -10.17 1.98
C ALA A 75 -13.97 -9.92 2.55
N SER A 76 -14.17 -8.83 3.32
CA SER A 76 -15.48 -8.43 3.84
C SER A 76 -16.48 -8.14 2.72
N TYR A 77 -16.08 -7.41 1.67
CA TYR A 77 -16.96 -7.18 0.52
C TYR A 77 -17.32 -8.47 -0.21
N LEU A 78 -16.37 -9.40 -0.38
CA LEU A 78 -16.62 -10.71 -1.00
C LEU A 78 -17.55 -11.60 -0.16
N ALA A 79 -17.50 -11.48 1.16
CA ALA A 79 -18.42 -12.14 2.08
C ALA A 79 -19.83 -11.51 2.14
N GLY A 80 -20.02 -10.33 1.52
CA GLY A 80 -21.28 -9.58 1.60
C GLY A 80 -21.42 -8.71 2.85
N GLU A 81 -20.36 -8.58 3.64
CA GLU A 81 -20.28 -7.86 4.92
C GLU A 81 -19.41 -6.60 4.81
N GLY A 82 -19.36 -6.01 3.62
CA GLY A 82 -18.52 -4.84 3.37
C GLY A 82 -19.06 -3.56 4.05
N PRO A 83 -18.17 -2.58 4.31
CA PRO A 83 -18.54 -1.29 4.88
C PRO A 83 -19.38 -0.45 3.89
N ASP A 84 -20.07 0.58 4.41
CA ASP A 84 -20.89 1.49 3.60
C ASP A 84 -20.05 2.28 2.59
N ALA A 85 -18.86 2.70 3.01
CA ALA A 85 -17.85 3.30 2.15
C ALA A 85 -16.44 2.84 2.53
N TRP A 86 -15.50 3.00 1.61
CA TRP A 86 -14.11 2.64 1.79
C TRP A 86 -13.20 3.73 1.21
N LEU A 87 -12.39 4.34 2.08
CA LEU A 87 -11.31 5.23 1.70
C LEU A 87 -10.02 4.41 1.55
N THR A 88 -9.48 4.37 0.33
CA THR A 88 -8.32 3.55 -0.04
C THR A 88 -7.55 4.16 -1.20
N ALA A 89 -6.58 3.44 -1.75
CA ALA A 89 -5.95 3.81 -3.01
C ALA A 89 -6.24 2.80 -4.12
N ALA A 90 -6.39 3.28 -5.35
CA ALA A 90 -6.25 2.45 -6.54
C ALA A 90 -4.87 1.75 -6.50
N PRO A 91 -4.80 0.44 -6.77
CA PRO A 91 -5.76 -0.38 -7.53
C PRO A 91 -6.74 -1.22 -6.69
N TRP A 92 -6.80 -1.05 -5.37
CA TRP A 92 -7.51 -1.97 -4.48
C TRP A 92 -9.00 -2.21 -4.82
N PRO A 93 -9.79 -1.18 -5.19
CA PRO A 93 -11.16 -1.40 -5.67
C PRO A 93 -11.24 -2.28 -6.93
N GLY A 94 -10.27 -2.15 -7.84
CA GLY A 94 -10.16 -3.00 -9.02
C GLY A 94 -9.77 -4.44 -8.68
N ILE A 95 -8.89 -4.64 -7.68
CA ILE A 95 -8.53 -5.99 -7.20
C ILE A 95 -9.77 -6.68 -6.62
N LEU A 96 -10.60 -5.97 -5.85
CA LEU A 96 -11.89 -6.49 -5.40
C LEU A 96 -12.75 -6.92 -6.58
N GLN A 97 -12.90 -6.07 -7.60
CA GLN A 97 -13.71 -6.38 -8.78
C GLN A 97 -13.21 -7.62 -9.52
N THR A 98 -11.89 -7.75 -9.70
CA THR A 98 -11.26 -8.95 -10.28
C THR A 98 -11.62 -10.20 -9.48
N ARG A 99 -11.36 -10.19 -8.18
CA ARG A 99 -11.63 -11.35 -7.31
C ARG A 99 -13.12 -11.70 -7.27
N ALA A 100 -13.99 -10.70 -7.22
CA ALA A 100 -15.44 -10.88 -7.22
C ALA A 100 -15.93 -11.51 -8.54
N THR A 101 -15.34 -11.10 -9.67
CA THR A 101 -15.63 -11.69 -10.99
C THR A 101 -15.19 -13.14 -11.07
N VAL A 102 -13.98 -13.45 -10.60
CA VAL A 102 -13.46 -14.84 -10.54
C VAL A 102 -14.31 -15.72 -9.62
N ALA A 103 -14.81 -15.17 -8.52
CA ALA A 103 -15.71 -15.87 -7.59
C ALA A 103 -17.15 -16.06 -8.11
N GLY A 104 -17.48 -15.53 -9.30
CA GLY A 104 -18.82 -15.63 -9.90
C GLY A 104 -19.84 -14.68 -9.27
N THR A 105 -19.39 -13.69 -8.51
CA THR A 105 -20.24 -12.66 -7.89
C THR A 105 -19.75 -11.26 -8.29
N PRO A 106 -19.82 -10.87 -9.57
CA PRO A 106 -19.29 -9.59 -10.04
C PRO A 106 -19.81 -8.43 -9.19
N ARG A 107 -18.87 -7.63 -8.66
CA ARG A 107 -19.16 -6.47 -7.83
C ARG A 107 -18.27 -5.33 -8.28
N SER A 108 -18.87 -4.22 -8.67
CA SER A 108 -18.17 -2.95 -8.86
C SER A 108 -18.47 -2.05 -7.68
N LEU A 109 -17.48 -1.26 -7.27
CA LEU A 109 -17.70 -0.15 -6.35
C LEU A 109 -17.75 1.14 -7.16
N VAL A 110 -18.65 2.04 -6.77
CA VAL A 110 -18.81 3.35 -7.39
C VAL A 110 -17.67 4.26 -6.91
N GLY A 111 -17.12 5.08 -7.82
CA GLY A 111 -16.08 6.06 -7.51
C GLY A 111 -14.64 5.56 -7.62
N ALA A 112 -14.41 4.35 -8.13
CA ALA A 112 -13.06 3.78 -8.26
C ALA A 112 -12.14 4.57 -9.21
N ASP A 113 -12.72 5.25 -10.20
CA ASP A 113 -11.98 6.07 -11.18
C ASP A 113 -11.87 7.55 -10.76
N ASP A 114 -12.57 7.94 -9.69
CA ASP A 114 -12.66 9.34 -9.23
C ASP A 114 -11.58 9.63 -8.19
N GLY A 115 -10.35 9.85 -8.66
CA GLY A 115 -9.21 10.22 -7.81
C GLY A 115 -9.49 11.48 -6.98
N LEU A 116 -9.27 11.39 -5.67
CA LEU A 116 -9.35 12.51 -4.73
C LEU A 116 -7.99 13.15 -4.51
N ALA A 117 -6.96 12.34 -4.35
CA ALA A 117 -5.58 12.76 -4.15
C ALA A 117 -4.63 11.70 -4.72
N GLN A 118 -3.33 12.00 -4.80
CA GLN A 118 -2.35 11.09 -5.37
C GLN A 118 -0.96 11.18 -4.72
N GLN A 119 -0.22 10.08 -4.77
CA GLN A 119 1.18 10.00 -4.36
C GLN A 119 1.99 9.18 -5.35
N THR A 120 3.22 9.61 -5.62
CA THR A 120 4.18 8.85 -6.42
C THR A 120 4.85 7.78 -5.59
N VAL A 121 5.18 6.65 -6.22
CA VAL A 121 6.09 5.65 -5.67
C VAL A 121 7.51 6.13 -5.94
N ASP A 122 8.23 6.41 -4.86
CA ASP A 122 9.58 6.94 -4.88
C ASP A 122 10.60 5.88 -4.44
N LEU A 123 11.80 5.95 -5.01
CA LEU A 123 12.96 5.19 -4.54
C LEU A 123 13.73 6.03 -3.50
N VAL A 124 13.55 5.72 -2.23
CA VAL A 124 14.31 6.34 -1.15
C VAL A 124 15.57 5.51 -0.89
N VAL A 125 16.74 6.13 -1.03
CA VAL A 125 18.05 5.49 -0.86
C VAL A 125 18.82 6.08 0.31
N THR A 126 19.65 5.26 0.94
CA THR A 126 20.64 5.73 1.91
C THR A 126 21.87 6.31 1.17
N GLU A 127 22.53 7.30 1.77
CA GLU A 127 23.66 8.00 1.13
C GLU A 127 24.78 7.06 0.68
N GLY A 128 25.06 6.00 1.46
CA GLY A 128 26.11 5.03 1.14
C GLY A 128 25.90 4.27 -0.18
N TRP A 129 24.64 4.14 -0.64
CA TRP A 129 24.28 3.48 -1.90
C TRP A 129 23.96 4.45 -3.03
N ARG A 130 23.65 5.72 -2.73
CA ARG A 130 23.16 6.71 -3.68
C ARG A 130 24.08 6.87 -4.90
N SER A 131 25.34 7.24 -4.67
CA SER A 131 26.31 7.48 -5.75
C SER A 131 26.62 6.21 -6.54
N ALA A 132 26.61 5.05 -5.88
CA ALA A 132 26.86 3.75 -6.49
C ALA A 132 25.76 3.40 -7.50
N LEU A 133 24.50 3.53 -7.07
CA LEU A 133 23.34 3.28 -7.93
C LEU A 133 23.26 4.29 -9.07
N ALA A 134 23.43 5.59 -8.80
CA ALA A 134 23.39 6.62 -9.84
C ALA A 134 24.48 6.42 -10.91
N THR A 135 25.71 6.05 -10.49
CA THR A 135 26.83 5.81 -11.42
C THR A 135 26.63 4.54 -12.23
N ARG A 136 26.13 3.46 -11.60
CA ARG A 136 26.01 2.15 -12.24
C ARG A 136 24.74 2.01 -13.08
N CYS A 137 23.63 2.51 -12.57
CA CYS A 137 22.29 2.32 -13.14
C CYS A 137 21.74 3.57 -13.83
N GLY A 138 22.48 4.68 -13.81
CA GLY A 138 22.07 5.95 -14.38
C GLY A 138 21.31 6.85 -13.40
N ASP A 139 21.08 8.08 -13.84
CA ASP A 139 20.26 9.08 -13.16
C ASP A 139 19.40 9.78 -14.24
N PRO A 140 18.14 9.36 -14.45
CA PRO A 140 17.35 8.46 -13.60
C PRO A 140 17.80 6.99 -13.61
N VAL A 141 17.56 6.30 -12.49
CA VAL A 141 17.93 4.90 -12.26
C VAL A 141 17.08 3.97 -13.12
N ASP A 142 17.76 3.12 -13.92
CA ASP A 142 17.12 2.04 -14.68
C ASP A 142 16.65 0.89 -13.77
N TRP A 143 15.41 0.45 -13.99
CA TRP A 143 14.77 -0.59 -13.18
C TRP A 143 15.41 -1.97 -13.32
N VAL A 144 15.86 -2.35 -14.51
CA VAL A 144 16.52 -3.64 -14.73
C VAL A 144 17.85 -3.66 -13.96
N CYS A 145 18.64 -2.59 -14.07
CA CYS A 145 19.88 -2.44 -13.31
C CYS A 145 19.64 -2.42 -11.79
N LEU A 146 18.58 -1.74 -11.32
CA LEU A 146 18.22 -1.71 -9.91
C LEU A 146 17.93 -3.13 -9.38
N VAL A 147 17.13 -3.92 -10.10
CA VAL A 147 16.83 -5.32 -9.73
C VAL A 147 18.10 -6.18 -9.80
N ASP A 148 18.96 -6.00 -10.80
CA ASP A 148 20.23 -6.73 -10.94
C ASP A 148 21.24 -6.39 -9.83
N ALA A 149 21.14 -5.20 -9.25
CA ALA A 149 21.93 -4.78 -8.10
C ALA A 149 21.49 -5.47 -6.81
N VAL A 150 20.23 -5.94 -6.72
CA VAL A 150 19.70 -6.58 -5.50
C VAL A 150 20.46 -7.87 -5.19
N GLY A 151 20.95 -7.98 -3.96
CA GLY A 151 21.77 -9.09 -3.47
C GLY A 151 23.26 -8.96 -3.79
N ARG A 152 23.69 -7.91 -4.53
CA ARG A 152 25.10 -7.68 -4.85
C ARG A 152 25.85 -7.06 -3.66
N PRO A 153 27.11 -7.47 -3.41
CA PRO A 153 27.98 -6.79 -2.45
C PRO A 153 28.24 -5.33 -2.81
N ALA A 154 28.41 -4.49 -1.79
CA ALA A 154 28.72 -3.07 -1.92
C ALA A 154 29.95 -2.80 -2.80
N ALA A 155 31.00 -3.62 -2.65
CA ALA A 155 32.22 -3.51 -3.44
C ALA A 155 31.98 -3.73 -4.95
N GLU A 156 31.08 -4.65 -5.34
CA GLU A 156 30.73 -4.89 -6.75
C GLU A 156 29.95 -3.73 -7.36
N LEU A 157 29.22 -2.99 -6.53
CA LEU A 157 28.42 -1.83 -6.93
C LEU A 157 29.21 -0.52 -6.84
N GLY A 158 30.43 -0.53 -6.29
CA GLY A 158 31.23 0.69 -6.07
C GLY A 158 30.69 1.57 -4.94
N ALA A 159 29.96 1.00 -3.98
CA ALA A 159 29.39 1.73 -2.87
C ALA A 159 30.40 1.96 -1.75
N ALA A 160 30.35 3.14 -1.11
CA ALA A 160 31.22 3.52 0.00
C ALA A 160 30.77 2.94 1.36
N THR A 161 29.94 1.90 1.31
CA THR A 161 29.37 1.21 2.47
C THR A 161 29.72 -0.28 2.42
N ASN A 162 29.35 -1.02 3.46
CA ASN A 162 29.54 -2.47 3.53
C ASN A 162 28.22 -3.22 3.38
N GLY A 163 28.29 -4.51 3.11
CA GLY A 163 27.14 -5.41 3.05
C GLY A 163 26.63 -5.64 1.64
N VAL A 164 25.38 -6.11 1.53
CA VAL A 164 24.70 -6.41 0.28
C VAL A 164 23.58 -5.40 0.04
N PHE A 165 23.38 -5.03 -1.21
CA PHE A 165 22.28 -4.14 -1.56
C PHE A 165 20.95 -4.88 -1.42
N LYS A 166 20.05 -4.31 -0.62
CA LYS A 166 18.69 -4.82 -0.39
C LYS A 166 17.71 -3.71 -0.70
N LEU A 167 16.65 -4.06 -1.42
CA LEU A 167 15.55 -3.16 -1.76
C LEU A 167 14.34 -3.50 -0.91
N GLY A 168 13.96 -2.59 -0.01
CA GLY A 168 12.74 -2.70 0.78
C GLY A 168 11.50 -2.51 -0.09
N ILE A 169 10.59 -3.49 -0.04
CA ILE A 169 9.24 -3.41 -0.61
C ILE A 169 8.29 -3.85 0.51
N ALA A 170 7.28 -3.03 0.82
CA ALA A 170 6.34 -3.34 1.88
C ALA A 170 5.49 -4.58 1.52
N GLN A 171 4.96 -5.27 2.52
CA GLN A 171 4.03 -6.38 2.28
C GLN A 171 2.87 -5.93 1.38
N PRO A 172 2.52 -6.69 0.32
CA PRO A 172 1.49 -6.30 -0.63
C PRO A 172 0.07 -6.61 -0.12
N THR A 173 -0.13 -6.48 1.19
CA THR A 173 -1.43 -6.47 1.88
C THR A 173 -1.91 -5.05 2.16
N GLY A 174 -1.00 -4.06 2.15
CA GLY A 174 -1.28 -2.64 2.27
C GLY A 174 -1.24 -1.88 0.93
N ILE A 175 -1.61 -0.61 0.95
CA ILE A 175 -1.55 0.30 -0.19
C ILE A 175 -0.11 0.45 -0.69
N ASP A 176 0.83 0.72 0.22
CA ASP A 176 2.22 1.00 -0.14
C ASP A 176 2.89 -0.20 -0.83
N GLY A 177 2.68 -1.41 -0.30
CA GLY A 177 3.25 -2.63 -0.87
C GLY A 177 2.71 -2.97 -2.25
N VAL A 178 1.40 -2.83 -2.48
CA VAL A 178 0.79 -3.07 -3.80
C VAL A 178 1.23 -2.01 -4.80
N ALA A 179 1.28 -0.74 -4.41
CA ALA A 179 1.77 0.34 -5.26
C ALA A 179 3.24 0.14 -5.63
N ALA A 180 4.09 -0.19 -4.66
CA ALA A 180 5.52 -0.47 -4.88
C ALA A 180 5.74 -1.67 -5.81
N LEU A 181 4.99 -2.76 -5.63
CA LEU A 181 5.08 -3.93 -6.50
C LEU A 181 4.60 -3.65 -7.92
N GLY A 182 3.51 -2.88 -8.06
CA GLY A 182 3.02 -2.42 -9.35
C GLY A 182 4.00 -1.50 -10.07
N ALA A 183 4.61 -0.57 -9.33
CA ALA A 183 5.66 0.30 -9.84
C ALA A 183 6.88 -0.48 -10.32
N ALA A 184 7.30 -1.51 -9.58
CA ALA A 184 8.42 -2.37 -9.99
C ALA A 184 8.12 -3.14 -11.28
N LEU A 185 6.90 -3.68 -11.42
CA LEU A 185 6.47 -4.35 -12.65
C LEU A 185 6.42 -3.38 -13.84
N HIS A 186 5.75 -2.24 -13.66
CA HIS A 186 5.68 -1.20 -14.68
C HIS A 186 7.07 -0.73 -15.09
N GLY A 187 7.91 -0.45 -14.09
CA GLY A 187 9.32 -0.10 -14.21
C GLY A 187 10.11 -1.05 -15.09
N TRP A 188 10.00 -2.34 -14.80
CA TRP A 188 10.67 -3.39 -15.58
C TRP A 188 10.24 -3.39 -17.04
N PHE A 189 8.93 -3.43 -17.31
CA PHE A 189 8.43 -3.55 -18.69
C PHE A 189 8.54 -2.26 -19.51
N THR A 190 8.71 -1.11 -18.86
CA THR A 190 8.96 0.18 -19.53
C THR A 190 10.45 0.51 -19.68
N SER A 191 11.34 -0.28 -19.05
CA SER A 191 12.78 -0.03 -19.12
C SER A 191 13.28 -0.18 -20.56
N PRO A 192 14.12 0.76 -21.05
CA PRO A 192 14.76 0.65 -22.36
C PRO A 192 15.73 -0.53 -22.45
N SER A 193 16.17 -1.06 -21.31
CA SER A 193 17.01 -2.26 -21.21
C SER A 193 16.24 -3.53 -21.57
N VAL A 194 14.90 -3.50 -21.54
CA VAL A 194 14.05 -4.62 -21.95
C VAL A 194 13.67 -4.46 -23.42
N ASN A 195 14.25 -5.28 -24.29
CA ASN A 195 13.86 -5.32 -25.69
C ASN A 195 12.54 -6.08 -25.88
N LEU A 196 11.41 -5.39 -25.71
CA LEU A 196 10.09 -5.99 -25.87
C LEU A 196 9.83 -6.54 -27.28
N ALA A 197 10.45 -5.95 -28.30
CA ALA A 197 10.31 -6.39 -29.69
C ALA A 197 11.02 -7.73 -29.98
N ALA A 198 11.89 -8.19 -29.08
CA ALA A 198 12.48 -9.53 -29.17
C ALA A 198 11.54 -10.65 -28.71
N TYR A 199 10.30 -10.33 -28.31
CA TYR A 199 9.36 -11.28 -27.76
C TYR A 199 8.06 -11.37 -28.58
N ASP A 200 7.71 -12.60 -28.98
CA ASP A 200 6.45 -12.89 -29.67
C ASP A 200 5.25 -12.93 -28.71
N ARG A 201 5.50 -13.21 -27.42
CA ARG A 201 4.52 -13.20 -26.32
C ARG A 201 5.18 -12.70 -25.04
N LEU A 202 4.47 -11.84 -24.31
CA LEU A 202 4.86 -11.40 -22.96
C LEU A 202 4.16 -12.29 -21.94
N ASP A 203 4.84 -13.38 -21.55
CA ASP A 203 4.41 -14.19 -20.41
C ASP A 203 5.11 -13.70 -19.14
N PHE A 204 4.30 -13.46 -18.10
CA PHE A 204 4.76 -13.08 -16.78
C PHE A 204 5.75 -14.11 -16.19
N GLU A 205 5.45 -15.40 -16.31
CA GLU A 205 6.25 -16.48 -15.72
C GLU A 205 7.65 -16.54 -16.36
N ASP A 206 7.73 -16.31 -17.67
CA ASP A 206 8.99 -16.38 -18.40
C ASP A 206 9.90 -15.17 -18.17
N ARG A 207 9.33 -14.01 -17.82
CA ARG A 207 10.04 -12.72 -17.92
C ARG A 207 10.16 -11.95 -16.62
N PHE A 208 9.22 -12.09 -15.70
CA PHE A 208 9.24 -11.34 -14.43
C PHE A 208 9.33 -12.24 -13.20
N ALA A 209 9.04 -13.54 -13.29
CA ALA A 209 9.11 -14.43 -12.13
C ALA A 209 10.50 -14.47 -11.46
N VAL A 210 11.59 -14.47 -12.25
CA VAL A 210 12.96 -14.44 -11.71
C VAL A 210 13.28 -13.10 -11.03
N PRO A 211 13.07 -11.92 -11.68
CA PRO A 211 13.11 -10.62 -11.02
C PRO A 211 12.29 -10.57 -9.73
N LEU A 212 11.02 -10.98 -9.79
CA LEU A 212 10.12 -11.02 -8.65
C LEU A 212 10.66 -11.88 -7.52
N SER A 213 11.19 -13.07 -7.82
CA SER A 213 11.80 -13.95 -6.81
C SER A 213 13.04 -13.32 -6.16
N THR A 214 13.79 -12.51 -6.91
CA THR A 214 14.97 -11.80 -6.42
C THR A 214 14.58 -10.65 -5.52
N LEU A 215 13.58 -9.86 -5.94
CA LEU A 215 12.95 -8.82 -5.14
C LEU A 215 12.34 -9.40 -3.86
N ARG A 216 11.62 -10.52 -3.93
CA ARG A 216 11.01 -11.16 -2.75
C ARG A 216 12.04 -11.70 -1.76
N ARG A 217 13.12 -12.34 -2.24
CA ARG A 217 14.15 -12.92 -1.36
C ARG A 217 14.96 -11.86 -0.61
N ASN A 218 15.15 -10.71 -1.23
CA ASN A 218 16.01 -9.64 -0.70
C ASN A 218 15.22 -8.40 -0.26
N GLY A 219 13.92 -8.40 -0.50
CA GLY A 219 12.95 -7.46 0.03
C GLY A 219 12.39 -7.95 1.35
N GLY A 220 11.88 -7.00 2.13
CA GLY A 220 11.27 -7.28 3.40
C GLY A 220 9.95 -8.02 3.25
N ASN A 221 9.62 -8.86 4.23
CA ASN A 221 8.23 -9.14 4.57
C ASN A 221 7.77 -8.17 5.67
N ASP A 222 8.31 -6.96 5.67
CA ASP A 222 8.00 -5.96 6.68
C ASP A 222 6.83 -5.10 6.21
N ARG A 223 5.99 -4.66 7.14
CA ARG A 223 4.88 -3.78 6.83
C ARG A 223 5.35 -2.39 6.39
N ASP A 224 6.48 -1.94 6.92
CA ASP A 224 7.05 -0.62 6.65
C ASP A 224 8.58 -0.67 6.56
N PRO A 225 9.15 -1.02 5.41
CA PRO A 225 10.59 -1.04 5.20
C PRO A 225 11.24 0.35 5.30
N PHE A 226 10.50 1.43 5.00
CA PHE A 226 10.98 2.79 5.17
C PHE A 226 11.28 3.07 6.65
N ASN A 227 10.35 2.77 7.54
CA ASN A 227 10.59 2.92 8.98
C ASN A 227 11.76 2.05 9.47
N LEU A 228 12.01 0.89 8.86
CA LEU A 228 13.19 0.07 9.19
C LEU A 228 14.50 0.69 8.72
N VAL A 229 14.53 1.35 7.56
CA VAL A 229 15.71 2.13 7.13
C VAL A 229 16.04 3.22 8.16
N VAL A 230 15.01 3.87 8.70
CA VAL A 230 15.13 4.97 9.67
C VAL A 230 15.54 4.50 11.06
N THR A 231 14.93 3.42 11.55
CA THR A 231 15.10 2.92 12.92
C THR A 231 16.23 1.90 13.05
N ARG A 232 16.61 1.24 11.97
CA ARG A 232 17.67 0.23 11.91
C ARG A 232 18.53 0.42 10.64
N PRO A 233 19.42 1.43 10.62
CA PRO A 233 20.29 1.70 9.48
C PRO A 233 21.07 0.45 9.04
N GLY A 234 21.15 0.23 7.73
CA GLY A 234 21.77 -0.95 7.13
C GLY A 234 20.84 -2.15 6.90
N THR A 235 19.58 -2.09 7.35
CA THR A 235 18.58 -3.15 7.04
C THR A 235 18.30 -3.22 5.53
N TYR A 236 18.08 -2.06 4.92
CA TYR A 236 17.92 -1.91 3.46
C TYR A 236 18.85 -0.83 2.93
N GLY A 237 19.31 -0.98 1.69
CA GLY A 237 20.08 0.06 0.99
C GLY A 237 19.19 1.12 0.37
N ALA A 238 17.99 0.70 -0.05
CA ALA A 238 16.92 1.53 -0.57
C ALA A 238 15.55 0.94 -0.22
N THR A 239 14.49 1.74 -0.32
CA THR A 239 13.10 1.29 -0.21
C THR A 239 12.26 1.94 -1.29
N LEU A 240 11.28 1.21 -1.81
CA LEU A 240 10.16 1.79 -2.53
C LEU A 240 9.10 2.20 -1.51
N THR A 241 8.57 3.40 -1.64
CA THR A 241 7.52 3.93 -0.76
C THR A 241 6.73 5.00 -1.47
N LEU A 242 5.45 5.12 -1.14
CA LEU A 242 4.63 6.26 -1.51
C LEU A 242 5.08 7.53 -0.78
N GLY A 243 5.15 8.64 -1.52
CA GLY A 243 5.40 9.97 -0.96
C GLY A 243 6.75 10.09 -0.26
N GLY A 244 7.79 9.46 -0.80
CA GLY A 244 9.12 9.38 -0.19
C GLY A 244 9.68 10.76 0.16
N GLN A 245 9.54 11.76 -0.71
CA GLN A 245 10.02 13.11 -0.43
C GLN A 245 9.35 13.74 0.81
N ARG A 246 8.05 13.51 1.01
CA ARG A 246 7.34 13.99 2.20
C ARG A 246 7.85 13.30 3.45
N ARG A 247 7.95 11.97 3.42
CA ARG A 247 8.46 11.20 4.56
C ARG A 247 9.86 11.63 4.98
N LEU A 248 10.72 12.00 4.02
CA LEU A 248 12.05 12.56 4.33
C LEU A 248 11.97 13.93 5.03
N THR A 249 11.00 14.76 4.67
CA THR A 249 10.77 16.05 5.34
C THR A 249 10.35 15.83 6.79
N ASP A 250 9.39 14.92 7.03
CA ASP A 250 8.93 14.60 8.38
C ASP A 250 10.07 14.04 9.26
N LEU A 251 11.04 13.31 8.68
CA LEU A 251 12.23 12.85 9.42
C LEU A 251 13.17 13.98 9.85
N ALA A 252 13.35 14.98 8.99
CA ALA A 252 14.17 16.14 9.32
C ALA A 252 13.55 16.94 10.49
N ASP A 253 12.22 17.07 10.50
CA ASP A 253 11.48 17.72 11.59
C ASP A 253 11.62 16.98 12.93
N LEU A 254 11.89 15.66 12.90
CA LEU A 254 12.16 14.83 14.08
C LEU A 254 13.63 14.88 14.54
N GLY A 255 14.49 15.68 13.92
CA GLY A 255 15.88 15.89 14.34
C GLY A 255 16.82 14.70 14.05
N ARG A 256 16.53 13.88 13.04
CA ARG A 256 17.35 12.74 12.61
C ARG A 256 18.46 13.12 11.63
N ASP A 257 19.25 14.12 11.99
CA ASP A 257 20.37 14.62 11.16
C ASP A 257 21.48 13.57 10.94
N ASP A 258 21.51 12.52 11.77
CA ASP A 258 22.41 11.38 11.65
C ASP A 258 22.12 10.49 10.43
N LEU A 259 20.91 10.58 9.88
CA LEU A 259 20.43 9.72 8.81
C LEU A 259 20.31 10.50 7.50
N THR A 260 21.24 10.29 6.57
CA THR A 260 21.15 10.89 5.24
C THR A 260 20.43 9.94 4.27
N LEU A 261 19.17 10.24 4.01
CA LEU A 261 18.35 9.61 2.96
C LEU A 261 18.08 10.59 1.82
N ARG A 262 17.89 10.07 0.61
CA ARG A 262 17.57 10.85 -0.59
C ARG A 262 16.57 10.10 -1.45
N VAL A 263 15.71 10.82 -2.16
CA VAL A 263 14.95 10.25 -3.27
C VAL A 263 15.87 10.22 -4.50
N LEU A 264 15.96 9.07 -5.15
CA LEU A 264 16.52 8.96 -6.50
C LEU A 264 15.38 8.87 -7.52
N ALA A 265 15.55 9.57 -8.64
CA ALA A 265 14.62 9.46 -9.76
C ALA A 265 14.71 8.06 -10.37
N LEU A 266 13.54 7.43 -10.55
CA LEU A 266 13.39 6.22 -11.34
C LEU A 266 13.06 6.60 -12.78
N GLN A 267 13.50 5.80 -13.75
CA GLN A 267 13.21 6.04 -15.16
C GLN A 267 11.71 6.08 -15.47
N SER A 268 10.93 5.30 -14.73
CA SER A 268 9.47 5.37 -14.73
C SER A 268 8.97 5.24 -13.30
N THR A 269 7.99 6.08 -12.99
CA THR A 269 7.32 6.14 -11.69
C THR A 269 5.87 5.73 -11.85
N ALA A 270 5.31 5.10 -10.84
CA ALA A 270 3.87 4.89 -10.75
C ALA A 270 3.29 5.78 -9.64
N THR A 271 2.00 6.01 -9.72
CA THR A 271 1.23 6.89 -8.83
C THR A 271 0.06 6.09 -8.26
N ALA A 272 -0.08 6.08 -6.94
CA ALA A 272 -1.28 5.61 -6.29
C ALA A 272 -2.27 6.77 -6.14
N ARG A 273 -3.55 6.52 -6.44
CA ARG A 273 -4.61 7.52 -6.30
C ARG A 273 -5.51 7.17 -5.13
N LEU A 274 -5.65 8.09 -4.18
CA LEU A 274 -6.63 8.02 -3.11
C LEU A 274 -8.04 8.12 -3.71
N VAL A 275 -8.92 7.21 -3.33
CA VAL A 275 -10.29 7.11 -3.82
C VAL A 275 -11.24 6.79 -2.66
N LEU A 276 -12.43 7.37 -2.71
CA LEU A 276 -13.54 7.02 -1.84
C LEU A 276 -14.56 6.24 -2.65
N VAL A 277 -14.68 4.95 -2.34
CA VAL A 277 -15.55 4.03 -3.06
C VAL A 277 -16.68 3.50 -2.19
N ALA A 278 -17.81 3.13 -2.79
CA ALA A 278 -18.95 2.56 -2.08
C ALA A 278 -19.73 1.58 -2.94
N PRO A 279 -20.58 0.70 -2.36
CA PRO A 279 -21.41 -0.23 -3.14
C PRO A 279 -22.45 0.47 -4.04
N THR A 280 -22.88 1.68 -3.68
CA THR A 280 -23.89 2.45 -4.41
C THR A 280 -23.55 3.94 -4.44
N GLU A 281 -24.08 4.67 -5.42
CA GLU A 281 -23.94 6.13 -5.48
C GLU A 281 -24.58 6.82 -4.26
N ALA A 282 -25.69 6.27 -3.73
CA ALA A 282 -26.33 6.79 -2.53
C ALA A 282 -25.42 6.69 -1.30
N ALA A 283 -24.76 5.54 -1.09
CA ALA A 283 -23.81 5.37 0.01
C ALA A 283 -22.57 6.27 -0.15
N ARG A 284 -22.08 6.45 -1.38
CA ARG A 284 -20.98 7.36 -1.66
C ARG A 284 -21.33 8.83 -1.42
N SER A 285 -22.50 9.24 -1.90
CA SER A 285 -23.05 10.58 -1.67
C SER A 285 -23.25 10.85 -0.19
N GLU A 286 -23.70 9.85 0.58
CA GLU A 286 -23.83 9.95 2.04
C GLU A 286 -22.47 10.12 2.72
N ALA A 287 -21.43 9.40 2.29
CA ALA A 287 -20.07 9.59 2.80
C ALA A 287 -19.57 11.03 2.56
N PHE A 288 -19.75 11.55 1.34
CA PHE A 288 -19.37 12.94 1.03
C PHE A 288 -20.23 13.97 1.76
N ARG A 289 -21.52 13.68 2.01
CA ARG A 289 -22.39 14.57 2.80
C ARG A 289 -21.92 14.66 4.25
N ARG A 290 -21.40 13.57 4.82
CA ARG A 290 -20.92 13.51 6.20
C ARG A 290 -19.54 14.13 6.36
N ILE A 291 -18.60 13.79 5.47
CA ILE A 291 -17.19 14.14 5.63
C ILE A 291 -16.84 15.42 4.87
N GLY A 292 -17.48 15.65 3.72
CA GLY A 292 -17.07 16.66 2.74
C GLY A 292 -16.02 16.13 1.77
N ARG A 293 -16.25 16.29 0.46
CA ARG A 293 -15.23 15.92 -0.55
C ARG A 293 -13.98 16.78 -0.42
N ASP A 294 -14.18 18.09 -0.29
CA ASP A 294 -13.09 19.06 -0.19
C ASP A 294 -12.29 18.86 1.11
N ASP A 295 -12.96 18.52 2.20
CA ASP A 295 -12.31 18.15 3.47
C ASP A 295 -11.41 16.91 3.33
N ILE A 296 -11.85 15.88 2.60
CA ILE A 296 -11.00 14.70 2.33
C ILE A 296 -9.74 15.14 1.56
N VAL A 297 -9.88 15.96 0.53
CA VAL A 297 -8.75 16.44 -0.28
C VAL A 297 -7.81 17.31 0.56
N GLU A 298 -8.35 18.25 1.35
CA GLU A 298 -7.56 19.13 2.21
C GLU A 298 -6.78 18.34 3.27
N ARG A 299 -7.42 17.40 3.96
CA ARG A 299 -6.75 16.54 4.93
C ARG A 299 -5.73 15.63 4.26
N ALA A 300 -6.06 15.04 3.11
CA ALA A 300 -5.10 14.24 2.36
C ALA A 300 -3.84 15.06 2.02
N ALA A 301 -3.98 16.34 1.67
CA ALA A 301 -2.85 17.24 1.45
C ALA A 301 -2.02 17.50 2.71
N GLN A 302 -2.65 17.64 3.88
CA GLN A 302 -1.94 17.74 5.17
C GLN A 302 -1.13 16.46 5.47
N HIS A 303 -1.62 15.31 5.01
CA HIS A 303 -0.96 13.99 5.08
C HIS A 303 -0.08 13.68 3.86
N GLY A 304 0.29 14.70 3.08
CA GLY A 304 1.29 14.58 2.01
C GLY A 304 0.79 14.01 0.69
N TRP A 305 -0.52 13.91 0.48
CA TRP A 305 -1.09 13.56 -0.81
C TRP A 305 -1.29 14.81 -1.67
N SER A 306 -0.84 14.76 -2.92
CA SER A 306 -1.08 15.85 -3.86
C SER A 306 -2.50 15.78 -4.43
N ALA A 307 -3.03 16.89 -4.96
CA ALA A 307 -4.27 16.84 -5.72
C ALA A 307 -4.14 15.82 -6.86
N ALA A 308 -5.18 14.99 -7.06
CA ALA A 308 -5.20 14.05 -8.17
C ALA A 308 -5.24 14.81 -9.50
N ASP A 309 -4.50 14.31 -10.48
CA ASP A 309 -4.57 14.78 -11.87
C ASP A 309 -4.99 13.64 -12.80
N ASP A 310 -5.26 14.01 -14.06
CA ASP A 310 -5.71 13.06 -15.08
C ASP A 310 -4.56 12.17 -15.64
N SER A 311 -3.33 12.34 -15.17
CA SER A 311 -2.17 11.60 -15.71
C SER A 311 -2.27 10.12 -15.37
N PRO A 312 -1.98 9.21 -16.32
CA PRO A 312 -2.09 7.79 -16.07
C PRO A 312 -1.25 7.38 -14.87
N ALA A 313 -1.85 6.60 -13.97
CA ALA A 313 -1.24 6.16 -12.71
C ALA A 313 0.02 5.31 -12.91
N GLY A 314 0.30 4.80 -14.11
CA GLY A 314 1.43 3.90 -14.36
C GLY A 314 1.36 2.57 -13.61
N LEU A 315 0.29 2.31 -12.84
CA LEU A 315 0.08 1.02 -12.19
C LEU A 315 -0.52 0.01 -13.19
N PRO A 316 -0.08 -1.26 -13.15
CA PRO A 316 -0.63 -2.33 -13.99
C PRO A 316 -2.14 -2.57 -13.76
N ASP A 317 -2.75 -3.35 -14.66
CA ASP A 317 -4.12 -3.81 -14.52
C ASP A 317 -4.35 -4.52 -13.17
N PRO A 318 -5.49 -4.30 -12.48
CA PRO A 318 -5.75 -4.90 -11.18
C PRO A 318 -5.69 -6.43 -11.15
N ALA A 319 -6.02 -7.13 -12.24
CA ALA A 319 -5.92 -8.58 -12.30
C ALA A 319 -4.46 -9.06 -12.33
N LEU A 320 -3.59 -8.33 -13.01
CA LEU A 320 -2.15 -8.61 -12.99
C LEU A 320 -1.55 -8.31 -11.62
N LEU A 321 -2.02 -7.25 -10.94
CA LEU A 321 -1.61 -6.94 -9.58
C LEU A 321 -2.09 -7.99 -8.56
N ASP A 322 -3.29 -8.54 -8.73
CA ASP A 322 -3.78 -9.63 -7.88
C ASP A 322 -2.96 -10.91 -8.03
N LEU A 323 -2.57 -11.25 -9.27
CA LEU A 323 -1.64 -12.35 -9.54
C LEU A 323 -0.28 -12.09 -8.88
N LEU A 324 0.24 -10.87 -8.99
CA LEU A 324 1.51 -10.46 -8.37
C LEU A 324 1.49 -10.59 -6.86
N ILE A 325 0.41 -10.15 -6.20
CA ILE A 325 0.19 -10.32 -4.75
C ILE A 325 0.26 -11.81 -4.40
N THR A 326 -0.47 -12.65 -5.13
CA THR A 326 -0.49 -14.10 -4.90
C THR A 326 0.91 -14.70 -5.01
N LYS A 327 1.63 -14.40 -6.08
CA LYS A 327 3.01 -14.88 -6.31
C LYS A 327 4.02 -14.36 -5.29
N TRP A 328 3.83 -13.14 -4.79
CA TRP A 328 4.65 -12.60 -3.71
C TRP A 328 4.43 -13.38 -2.41
N MET A 329 3.19 -13.76 -2.12
CA MET A 329 2.81 -14.42 -0.87
C MET A 329 3.06 -15.95 -0.88
N ASP A 330 3.05 -16.60 -2.05
CA ASP A 330 3.29 -18.04 -2.22
C ASP A 330 4.77 -18.42 -1.97
N ARG A 331 5.07 -19.05 -0.83
CA ARG A 331 6.41 -19.49 -0.44
C ARG A 331 6.80 -20.85 -1.01
#